data_AF-N4XA55-F1
#
_entry.id   AF-N4XA55-F1
#
_cell.length_a   1.000
_cell.length_b   1.000
_cell.length_c   1.000
_cell.angle_alpha   90.00
_cell.angle_beta   90.00
_cell.angle_gamma   90.00
#
_symmetry.space_group_name_H-M   'P 1'
#
loop_
_entity.id
_entity.type
_entity.pdbx_description
1 polymer ?
#
loop_
_entity_poly.entity_id
_entity_poly.type
_entity_poly.pdbx_seq_one_letter_code
_entity_poly.pdbx_strand_id
1 'polypeptide(L)'
;LMNICRRAVALHQNGSSEKIPFRIFNKLDQALFVGYLNNTVSLDINRFDSEISGATYTHRWGLDREVKRISIILSQDVIRHGQARDIVATLIHHMIHAYFLVACDEQKENEMDSGRLKHGLHFGKIMLAIRRLSAVHGRELTTLDYGHHLPSRRFHVDDYYRPRRRDEIEHEDRNEWFCSHCHSDICGPSDSEVEEWYKKICQPMLDLTPSIRGLEVEVYNVRRHELEKGRRAHLGSSSKSVELIFKDRPVLVGIDKIDQFPSVKRTFDRAGSRFLVVPKEVSEGTFMRLLEFLHTGSYPPDPHIFAGAAVTRDVRLKAPPIIKSKNVSVEAVVVLADIRFAKLGLYMGFEDCKTYALDRMNTYGVLYEDPVAVLKEIYRGCELDPDLKVWACMFLTRCPDTSSPGRYHGELLDHSTIEPPNLLKLESQQSTYRSRFFNAIEVSRALENDVNKARAELRTAGWY
;
A
#
# COMPACT_ATOMS: atom_id res chain seq x y z
N LEU A 1 10.38 -30.80 10.89
CA LEU A 1 11.36 -31.34 9.92
C LEU A 1 11.91 -32.73 10.27
N MET A 2 12.46 -32.96 11.47
CA MET A 2 13.13 -34.23 11.82
C MET A 2 12.33 -35.51 11.51
N ASN A 3 11.03 -35.55 11.88
CA ASN A 3 10.17 -36.72 11.60
C ASN A 3 9.98 -36.98 10.10
N ILE A 4 9.99 -35.93 9.28
CA ILE A 4 9.86 -36.04 7.83
C ILE A 4 11.14 -36.68 7.25
N CYS A 5 12.31 -36.21 7.68
CA CYS A 5 13.59 -36.78 7.25
C CYS A 5 13.74 -38.26 7.68
N ARG A 6 13.33 -38.61 8.92
CA ARG A 6 13.33 -40.02 9.37
C ARG A 6 12.46 -40.91 8.49
N ARG A 7 11.28 -40.42 8.08
CA ARG A 7 10.40 -41.16 7.17
C ARG A 7 11.02 -41.33 5.79
N ALA A 8 11.69 -40.31 5.27
CA ALA A 8 12.43 -40.40 4.01
C ALA A 8 13.56 -41.44 4.09
N VAL A 9 14.32 -41.46 5.18
CA VAL A 9 15.38 -42.46 5.42
C VAL A 9 14.80 -43.88 5.45
N ALA A 10 13.68 -44.10 6.16
CA ALA A 10 13.04 -45.41 6.20
C ALA A 10 12.56 -45.88 4.81
N LEU A 11 11.98 -44.97 4.00
CA LEU A 11 11.57 -45.28 2.64
C LEU A 11 12.77 -45.61 1.72
N HIS A 12 13.87 -44.88 1.88
CA HIS A 12 15.10 -45.12 1.14
C HIS A 12 15.70 -46.49 1.47
N GLN A 13 15.80 -46.83 2.76
CA GLN A 13 16.30 -48.12 3.24
C GLN A 13 15.43 -49.30 2.76
N ASN A 14 14.13 -49.07 2.57
CA ASN A 14 13.20 -50.06 2.03
C ASN A 14 13.17 -50.11 0.49
N GLY A 15 14.16 -49.50 -0.19
CA GLY A 15 14.25 -49.49 -1.66
C GLY A 15 13.13 -48.69 -2.37
N SER A 16 12.40 -47.86 -1.63
CA SER A 16 11.25 -47.09 -2.13
C SER A 16 11.58 -45.61 -2.32
N SER A 17 12.79 -45.29 -2.80
CA SER A 17 13.27 -43.91 -2.99
C SER A 17 12.36 -43.08 -3.88
N GLU A 18 11.81 -43.67 -4.94
CA GLU A 18 10.86 -43.02 -5.86
C GLU A 18 9.58 -42.53 -5.17
N LYS A 19 9.19 -43.15 -4.06
CA LYS A 19 8.00 -42.76 -3.30
C LYS A 19 8.28 -41.63 -2.31
N ILE A 20 9.55 -41.30 -2.04
CA ILE A 20 9.92 -40.29 -1.04
C ILE A 20 9.25 -38.95 -1.36
N PRO A 21 9.43 -38.35 -2.55
CA PRO A 21 8.92 -37.01 -2.82
C PRO A 21 7.40 -36.92 -2.60
N PHE A 22 6.66 -37.86 -3.18
CA PHE A 22 5.19 -37.92 -3.09
C PHE A 22 4.68 -38.17 -1.67
N ARG A 23 5.40 -38.91 -0.83
CA ARG A 23 4.96 -39.25 0.54
C ARG A 23 5.27 -38.16 1.57
N ILE A 24 6.20 -37.26 1.27
CA ILE A 24 6.63 -36.22 2.20
C ILE A 24 6.19 -34.81 1.80
N PHE A 25 5.86 -34.58 0.52
CA PHE A 25 5.52 -33.25 -0.02
C PHE A 25 4.51 -32.49 0.85
N ASN A 26 3.31 -33.02 1.07
CA ASN A 26 2.27 -32.33 1.86
C ASN A 26 2.71 -32.02 3.31
N LYS A 27 3.59 -32.86 3.89
CA LYS A 27 4.11 -32.61 5.24
C LYS A 27 5.18 -31.52 5.24
N LEU A 28 5.99 -31.44 4.20
CA LEU A 28 6.95 -30.34 4.01
C LEU A 28 6.21 -29.03 3.75
N ASP A 29 5.20 -29.04 2.89
CA ASP A 29 4.36 -27.89 2.58
C ASP A 29 3.69 -27.34 3.84
N GLN A 30 3.04 -28.20 4.62
CA GLN A 30 2.44 -27.79 5.89
C GLN A 30 3.46 -27.19 6.89
N ALA A 31 4.66 -27.75 6.94
CA ALA A 31 5.67 -27.38 7.93
C ALA A 31 6.49 -26.13 7.54
N LEU A 32 6.69 -25.89 6.24
CA LEU A 32 7.60 -24.86 5.73
C LEU A 32 6.88 -23.73 5.01
N PHE A 33 5.76 -24.04 4.34
CA PHE A 33 5.04 -23.12 3.46
C PHE A 33 3.56 -23.01 3.84
N VAL A 34 3.19 -23.42 5.06
CA VAL A 34 1.85 -23.25 5.66
C VAL A 34 0.71 -23.82 4.79
N GLY A 35 1.01 -24.79 3.92
CA GLY A 35 -0.01 -25.42 3.07
C GLY A 35 -0.30 -24.69 1.74
N TYR A 36 0.48 -23.67 1.37
CA TYR A 36 0.24 -22.88 0.14
C TYR A 36 0.49 -23.68 -1.16
N LEU A 37 1.32 -24.73 -1.12
CA LEU A 37 1.68 -25.50 -2.31
C LEU A 37 0.73 -26.66 -2.58
N ASN A 38 0.03 -27.15 -1.57
CA ASN A 38 -0.94 -28.23 -1.71
C ASN A 38 -2.05 -27.84 -2.67
N ASN A 39 -2.44 -28.78 -3.54
CA ASN A 39 -3.38 -28.58 -4.66
C ASN A 39 -2.96 -27.55 -5.72
N THR A 40 -1.88 -26.80 -5.53
CA THR A 40 -1.35 -25.83 -6.51
C THR A 40 -0.21 -26.43 -7.34
N VAL A 41 0.51 -27.39 -6.77
CA VAL A 41 1.67 -28.05 -7.40
C VAL A 41 1.34 -29.46 -7.87
N SER A 42 1.84 -29.83 -9.05
CA SER A 42 2.01 -31.20 -9.53
C SER A 42 3.47 -31.62 -9.37
N LEU A 43 3.69 -32.86 -8.94
CA LEU A 43 5.01 -33.42 -8.74
C LEU A 43 5.21 -34.58 -9.71
N ASP A 44 6.37 -34.65 -10.36
CA ASP A 44 6.75 -35.74 -11.24
C ASP A 44 8.26 -36.06 -11.15
N ILE A 45 8.68 -37.19 -11.72
CA ILE A 45 10.07 -37.61 -11.82
C ILE A 45 10.38 -37.91 -13.28
N ASN A 46 11.41 -37.29 -13.83
CA ASN A 46 11.83 -37.53 -15.21
C ASN A 46 13.36 -37.57 -15.35
N ARG A 47 13.84 -37.99 -16.52
CA ARG A 47 15.25 -37.92 -16.89
C ARG A 47 15.57 -36.50 -17.36
N PHE A 48 16.64 -35.95 -16.79
CA PHE A 48 17.28 -34.72 -17.24
C PHE A 48 18.74 -35.02 -17.57
N ASP A 49 19.46 -34.03 -18.09
CA ASP A 49 20.91 -34.11 -18.23
C ASP A 49 21.59 -34.26 -16.86
N SER A 50 22.77 -34.86 -16.86
CA SER A 50 23.46 -35.34 -15.65
C SER A 50 23.86 -34.24 -14.65
N GLU A 51 23.65 -32.97 -15.00
CA GLU A 51 23.98 -31.81 -14.18
C GLU A 51 22.75 -31.12 -13.59
N ILE A 52 21.54 -31.47 -14.07
CA ILE A 52 20.27 -30.86 -13.66
C ILE A 52 19.62 -31.75 -12.59
N SER A 53 19.42 -31.18 -11.41
CA SER A 53 18.78 -31.86 -10.27
C SER A 53 17.26 -31.94 -10.39
N GLY A 54 16.67 -31.06 -11.18
CA GLY A 54 15.26 -31.01 -11.49
C GLY A 54 14.88 -29.67 -12.12
N ALA A 55 13.59 -29.50 -12.37
CA ALA A 55 13.02 -28.28 -12.91
C ALA A 55 11.69 -27.90 -12.25
N THR A 56 11.46 -26.59 -12.12
CA THR A 56 10.17 -26.02 -11.68
C THR A 56 9.58 -25.24 -12.83
N TYR A 57 8.34 -25.52 -13.21
CA TYR A 57 7.62 -24.86 -14.30
C TYR A 57 6.42 -24.08 -13.79
N THR A 58 6.17 -22.92 -14.40
CA THR A 58 4.94 -22.14 -14.17
C THR A 58 3.71 -22.86 -14.74
N HIS A 59 2.51 -22.37 -14.39
CA HIS A 59 1.24 -23.03 -14.76
C HIS A 59 1.14 -23.31 -16.26
N ARG A 60 0.77 -24.55 -16.64
CA ARG A 60 0.59 -25.00 -18.04
C ARG A 60 1.86 -25.10 -18.90
N TRP A 61 3.03 -24.84 -18.32
CA TRP A 61 4.32 -24.93 -19.02
C TRP A 61 5.17 -26.14 -18.60
N GLY A 62 4.61 -27.04 -17.79
CA GLY A 62 5.23 -28.33 -17.51
C GLY A 62 5.27 -29.25 -18.74
N LEU A 63 5.91 -30.41 -18.58
CA LEU A 63 5.99 -31.43 -19.64
C LEU A 63 4.61 -31.91 -20.10
N ASP A 64 3.64 -31.94 -19.19
CA ASP A 64 2.23 -32.17 -19.51
C ASP A 64 1.46 -30.84 -19.54
N ARG A 65 1.08 -30.40 -20.75
CA ARG A 65 0.34 -29.15 -20.98
C ARG A 65 -1.10 -29.19 -20.49
N GLU A 66 -1.66 -30.37 -20.23
CA GLU A 66 -3.01 -30.51 -19.64
C GLU A 66 -3.01 -30.15 -18.15
N VAL A 67 -1.84 -30.21 -17.50
CA VAL A 67 -1.68 -29.87 -16.09
C VAL A 67 -1.67 -28.36 -15.90
N LYS A 68 -2.80 -27.83 -15.41
CA LYS A 68 -2.98 -26.39 -15.11
C LYS A 68 -2.34 -25.94 -13.78
N ARG A 69 -1.40 -26.72 -13.25
CA ARG A 69 -0.73 -26.52 -11.94
C ARG A 69 0.75 -26.20 -12.15
N ILE A 70 1.40 -25.61 -11.16
CA ILE A 70 2.87 -25.45 -11.13
C ILE A 70 3.48 -26.85 -11.10
N SER A 71 4.43 -27.14 -11.98
CA SER A 71 5.04 -28.48 -12.05
C SER A 71 6.43 -28.50 -11.44
N ILE A 72 6.66 -29.35 -10.45
CA ILE A 72 7.98 -29.71 -9.97
C ILE A 72 8.34 -31.06 -10.56
N ILE A 73 9.47 -31.14 -11.27
CA ILE A 73 9.94 -32.38 -11.89
C ILE A 73 11.35 -32.65 -11.36
N LEU A 74 11.50 -33.71 -10.58
CA LEU A 74 12.79 -34.09 -10.02
C LEU A 74 13.56 -35.00 -10.97
N SER A 75 14.89 -34.86 -11.01
CA SER A 75 15.73 -35.74 -11.81
C SER A 75 15.75 -37.16 -11.27
N GLN A 76 15.54 -38.13 -12.15
CA GLN A 76 15.61 -39.56 -11.85
C GLN A 76 16.98 -39.93 -11.26
N ASP A 77 18.05 -39.23 -11.63
CA ASP A 77 19.40 -39.49 -11.11
C ASP A 77 19.53 -39.11 -9.63
N VAL A 78 18.89 -38.01 -9.20
CA VAL A 78 18.80 -37.64 -7.77
C VAL A 78 18.09 -38.74 -6.99
N ILE A 79 17.02 -39.31 -7.54
CA ILE A 79 16.23 -40.34 -6.88
C ILE A 79 16.97 -41.68 -6.81
N ARG A 80 17.70 -42.04 -7.87
CA ARG A 80 18.40 -43.33 -7.99
C ARG A 80 19.73 -43.37 -7.25
N HIS A 81 20.47 -42.27 -7.25
CA HIS A 81 21.84 -42.24 -6.74
C HIS A 81 22.00 -41.40 -5.48
N GLY A 82 21.05 -40.50 -5.19
CA GLY A 82 21.05 -39.68 -3.99
C GLY A 82 20.64 -40.44 -2.73
N GLN A 83 21.14 -39.98 -1.59
CA GLN A 83 20.66 -40.40 -0.27
C GLN A 83 19.32 -39.75 0.04
N ALA A 84 18.59 -40.29 1.02
CA ALA A 84 17.31 -39.72 1.47
C ALA A 84 17.38 -38.21 1.77
N ARG A 85 18.49 -37.74 2.34
CA ARG A 85 18.70 -36.31 2.64
C ARG A 85 18.86 -35.45 1.38
N ASP A 86 19.47 -36.01 0.34
CA ASP A 86 19.72 -35.31 -0.92
C ASP A 86 18.39 -35.14 -1.66
N ILE A 87 17.59 -36.21 -1.71
CA ILE A 87 16.23 -36.19 -2.26
C ILE A 87 15.33 -35.16 -1.53
N VAL A 88 15.40 -35.12 -0.20
CA VAL A 88 14.64 -34.14 0.60
C VAL A 88 15.11 -32.72 0.32
N ALA A 89 16.42 -32.49 0.23
CA ALA A 89 17.00 -31.17 -0.03
C ALA A 89 16.63 -30.65 -1.43
N THR A 90 16.79 -31.47 -2.47
CA THR A 90 16.39 -31.13 -3.83
C THR A 90 14.89 -30.87 -3.93
N LEU A 91 14.06 -31.67 -3.25
CA LEU A 91 12.63 -31.39 -3.20
C LEU A 91 12.32 -30.04 -2.56
N ILE A 92 12.94 -29.73 -1.40
CA ILE A 92 12.73 -28.44 -0.73
C ILE A 92 13.19 -27.29 -1.63
N HIS A 93 14.32 -27.42 -2.32
CA HIS A 93 14.83 -26.41 -3.25
C HIS A 93 13.78 -26.06 -4.32
N HIS A 94 13.21 -27.05 -5.00
CA HIS A 94 12.15 -26.81 -5.98
C HIS A 94 10.83 -26.34 -5.35
N MET A 95 10.53 -26.74 -4.11
CA MET A 95 9.38 -26.18 -3.37
C MET A 95 9.55 -24.68 -3.07
N ILE A 96 10.78 -24.19 -2.88
CA ILE A 96 11.05 -22.76 -2.74
C ILE A 96 10.73 -22.03 -4.05
N HIS A 97 11.17 -22.54 -5.20
CA HIS A 97 10.79 -21.96 -6.51
C HIS A 97 9.27 -21.97 -6.70
N ALA A 98 8.61 -23.09 -6.43
CA ALA A 98 7.15 -23.18 -6.51
C ALA A 98 6.46 -22.19 -5.56
N TYR A 99 7.01 -21.97 -4.36
CA TYR A 99 6.49 -20.98 -3.42
C TYR A 99 6.54 -19.56 -3.99
N PHE A 100 7.62 -19.17 -4.67
CA PHE A 100 7.66 -17.89 -5.36
C PHE A 100 6.68 -17.80 -6.52
N LEU A 101 6.44 -18.89 -7.26
CA LEU A 101 5.40 -18.92 -8.29
C LEU A 101 3.98 -18.82 -7.75
N VAL A 102 3.73 -19.25 -6.50
CA VAL A 102 2.44 -19.08 -5.82
C VAL A 102 2.30 -17.68 -5.21
N ALA A 103 3.38 -17.16 -4.64
CA ALA A 103 3.39 -15.89 -3.91
C ALA A 103 3.51 -14.66 -4.83
N CYS A 104 4.13 -14.79 -6.01
CA CYS A 104 4.38 -13.72 -6.96
C CYS A 104 3.50 -13.85 -8.21
N ASP A 105 3.23 -12.73 -8.89
CA ASP A 105 2.43 -12.63 -10.13
C ASP A 105 2.91 -13.60 -11.22
N GLU A 106 1.98 -14.04 -12.07
CA GLU A 106 2.30 -14.73 -13.31
C GLU A 106 3.03 -13.79 -14.27
N GLN A 107 4.35 -13.99 -14.38
CA GLN A 107 5.14 -13.31 -15.40
C GLN A 107 4.77 -13.85 -16.78
N LYS A 108 4.60 -12.97 -17.76
CA LYS A 108 4.39 -13.32 -19.18
C LYS A 108 5.70 -13.25 -19.98
N GLU A 109 5.72 -13.88 -21.15
CA GLU A 109 6.90 -13.95 -22.03
C GLU A 109 7.55 -12.60 -22.36
N ASN A 110 6.74 -11.55 -22.52
CA ASN A 110 7.22 -10.20 -22.87
C ASN A 110 7.48 -9.31 -21.64
N GLU A 111 7.35 -9.83 -20.42
CA GLU A 111 7.58 -9.09 -19.20
C GLU A 111 9.01 -9.24 -18.73
N MET A 112 9.57 -8.13 -18.23
CA MET A 112 10.92 -8.10 -17.65
C MET A 112 11.04 -9.14 -16.54
N ASP A 113 12.16 -9.86 -16.56
CA ASP A 113 12.42 -10.95 -15.62
C ASP A 113 12.33 -10.49 -14.17
N SER A 114 11.33 -11.03 -13.46
CA SER A 114 11.09 -10.77 -12.05
C SER A 114 12.14 -11.42 -11.14
N GLY A 115 12.93 -12.35 -11.68
CA GLY A 115 13.91 -13.12 -10.93
C GLY A 115 13.28 -14.15 -9.97
N ARG A 116 11.96 -14.35 -9.99
CA ARG A 116 11.21 -15.25 -9.08
C ARG A 116 11.63 -16.72 -9.16
N LEU A 117 12.23 -17.12 -10.29
CA LEU A 117 12.76 -18.45 -10.54
C LEU A 117 14.29 -18.53 -10.40
N LYS A 118 14.96 -17.41 -10.08
CA LYS A 118 16.41 -17.35 -9.90
C LYS A 118 16.83 -17.60 -8.45
N HIS A 119 18.08 -18.00 -8.29
CA HIS A 119 18.77 -18.18 -7.00
C HIS A 119 19.22 -16.85 -6.37
N GLY A 120 18.31 -15.86 -6.33
CA GLY A 120 18.59 -14.54 -5.79
C GLY A 120 18.52 -14.44 -4.25
N LEU A 121 18.65 -13.22 -3.73
CA LEU A 121 18.65 -12.93 -2.27
C LEU A 121 17.39 -13.45 -1.55
N HIS A 122 16.23 -13.37 -2.21
CA HIS A 122 14.95 -13.86 -1.67
C HIS A 122 14.93 -15.38 -1.53
N PHE A 123 15.44 -16.11 -2.54
CA PHE A 123 15.61 -17.56 -2.48
C PHE A 123 16.57 -17.94 -1.35
N GLY A 124 17.74 -17.28 -1.31
CA GLY A 124 18.75 -17.47 -0.27
C GLY A 124 18.17 -17.31 1.13
N LYS A 125 17.30 -16.32 1.36
CA LYS A 125 16.72 -16.10 2.69
C LYS A 125 15.84 -17.25 3.17
N ILE A 126 14.96 -17.78 2.32
CA ILE A 126 14.10 -18.92 2.68
C ILE A 126 14.96 -20.17 2.89
N MET A 127 15.91 -20.41 1.98
CA MET A 127 16.85 -21.53 2.08
C MET A 127 17.62 -21.51 3.40
N LEU A 128 18.25 -20.39 3.75
CA LEU A 128 19.00 -20.22 5.00
C LEU A 128 18.12 -20.37 6.23
N ALA A 129 16.88 -19.85 6.20
CA ALA A 129 15.94 -20.04 7.30
C ALA A 129 15.63 -21.53 7.52
N ILE A 130 15.37 -22.29 6.45
CA ILE A 130 15.11 -23.73 6.52
C ILE A 130 16.33 -24.50 7.04
N ARG A 131 17.53 -24.18 6.55
CA ARG A 131 18.79 -24.76 7.05
C ARG A 131 18.97 -24.52 8.54
N ARG A 132 18.84 -23.28 9.01
CA ARG A 132 18.93 -22.94 10.43
C ARG A 132 17.88 -23.69 11.26
N LEU A 133 16.63 -23.76 10.81
CA LEU A 133 15.57 -24.51 11.49
C LEU A 133 15.87 -26.02 11.58
N SER A 134 16.54 -26.58 10.57
CA SER A 134 16.98 -27.98 10.61
C SER A 134 18.16 -28.20 11.56
N ALA A 135 19.09 -27.24 11.67
CA ALA A 135 20.26 -27.30 12.53
C ALA A 135 19.92 -27.32 14.03
N VAL A 136 18.84 -26.64 14.45
CA VAL A 136 18.36 -26.62 15.86
C VAL A 136 18.12 -28.04 16.42
N HIS A 137 17.85 -29.01 15.55
CA HIS A 137 17.60 -30.40 15.94
C HIS A 137 18.84 -31.31 15.78
N GLY A 138 20.04 -30.73 15.66
CA GLY A 138 21.33 -31.44 15.58
C GLY A 138 21.59 -32.14 14.25
N ARG A 139 20.76 -31.91 13.23
CA ARG A 139 20.94 -32.46 11.87
C ARG A 139 20.59 -31.40 10.84
N GLU A 140 21.51 -30.46 10.65
CA GLU A 140 21.40 -29.48 9.58
C GLU A 140 21.29 -30.20 8.23
N LEU A 141 20.35 -29.73 7.40
CA LEU A 141 20.18 -30.18 6.02
C LEU A 141 21.25 -29.50 5.14
N THR A 142 22.52 -29.84 5.35
CA THR A 142 23.68 -29.22 4.69
C THR A 142 23.69 -29.41 3.17
N THR A 143 22.89 -30.33 2.66
CA THR A 143 22.73 -30.62 1.23
C THR A 143 21.70 -29.73 0.55
N LEU A 144 20.97 -28.90 1.30
CA LEU A 144 20.14 -27.83 0.77
C LEU A 144 21.01 -26.61 0.52
N ASP A 145 21.34 -26.37 -0.74
CA ASP A 145 22.15 -25.24 -1.19
C ASP A 145 21.62 -24.71 -2.54
N TYR A 146 22.26 -23.67 -3.07
CA TYR A 146 21.94 -23.10 -4.39
C TYR A 146 22.22 -24.10 -5.52
N GLY A 147 23.34 -24.80 -5.45
CA GLY A 147 23.66 -25.94 -6.31
C GLY A 147 23.40 -27.26 -5.59
N HIS A 148 23.18 -28.32 -6.35
CA HIS A 148 23.04 -29.67 -5.81
C HIS A 148 24.24 -30.54 -6.13
N HIS A 149 24.87 -31.13 -5.11
CA HIS A 149 25.83 -32.20 -5.33
C HIS A 149 25.13 -33.46 -5.84
N LEU A 150 25.01 -33.57 -7.16
CA LEU A 150 24.66 -34.83 -7.79
C LEU A 150 25.82 -35.80 -7.53
N PRO A 151 25.56 -37.00 -6.97
CA PRO A 151 26.59 -38.01 -6.89
C PRO A 151 26.92 -38.43 -8.31
N SER A 152 27.96 -37.81 -8.91
CA SER A 152 28.52 -38.22 -10.18
C SER A 152 28.73 -39.73 -10.16
N ARG A 153 28.37 -40.39 -11.27
CA ARG A 153 28.76 -41.77 -11.57
C ARG A 153 30.15 -42.03 -11.01
N ARG A 154 30.25 -42.87 -9.98
CA ARG A 154 31.50 -43.49 -9.55
C ARG A 154 31.95 -44.53 -10.59
N PHE A 155 32.17 -44.09 -11.84
CA PHE A 155 32.71 -44.93 -12.90
C PHE A 155 33.91 -44.23 -13.53
N HIS A 156 35.09 -44.68 -13.10
CA HIS A 156 36.37 -44.73 -13.81
C HIS A 156 36.61 -43.71 -14.92
N VAL A 157 37.29 -42.60 -14.59
CA VAL A 157 38.34 -42.07 -15.46
C VAL A 157 39.50 -41.61 -14.59
N ASP A 158 40.60 -42.32 -14.78
CA ASP A 158 42.01 -42.09 -14.43
C ASP A 158 42.42 -40.80 -13.67
N ASP A 159 43.30 -41.04 -12.70
CA ASP A 159 43.87 -40.14 -11.68
C ASP A 159 44.82 -39.01 -12.21
N TYR A 160 44.60 -38.46 -13.41
CA TYR A 160 45.62 -37.58 -14.04
C TYR A 160 45.28 -36.10 -14.25
N TYR A 161 44.10 -35.58 -13.86
CA TYR A 161 43.81 -34.15 -13.94
C TYR A 161 43.59 -33.50 -12.57
N ARG A 162 44.61 -32.76 -12.12
CA ARG A 162 44.54 -31.80 -11.00
C ARG A 162 43.47 -30.72 -11.23
N PRO A 163 42.97 -30.09 -10.15
CA PRO A 163 41.79 -29.23 -10.16
C PRO A 163 42.10 -27.93 -10.90
N ARG A 164 41.59 -27.81 -12.13
CA ARG A 164 41.46 -26.50 -12.79
C ARG A 164 40.46 -25.69 -11.98
N ARG A 165 40.79 -24.43 -11.69
CA ARG A 165 39.84 -23.43 -11.18
C ARG A 165 38.53 -23.58 -11.96
N ARG A 166 37.44 -23.73 -11.21
CA ARG A 166 36.10 -23.98 -11.74
C ARG A 166 35.61 -22.66 -12.34
N ASP A 167 36.05 -22.39 -13.56
CA ASP A 167 35.55 -21.27 -14.36
C ASP A 167 34.04 -21.50 -14.58
N GLU A 168 33.25 -20.44 -14.48
CA GLU A 168 31.80 -20.43 -14.69
C GLU A 168 31.50 -21.04 -16.06
N ILE A 169 30.89 -22.23 -16.09
CA ILE A 169 30.40 -22.81 -17.34
C ILE A 169 29.14 -22.03 -17.69
N GLU A 170 29.19 -21.22 -18.74
CA GLU A 170 28.00 -20.62 -19.33
C GLU A 170 27.14 -21.75 -19.92
N HIS A 171 26.13 -22.17 -19.16
CA HIS A 171 25.13 -23.11 -19.65
C HIS A 171 24.26 -22.41 -20.72
N GLU A 172 24.16 -23.02 -21.90
CA GLU A 172 23.35 -22.52 -23.04
C GLU A 172 21.82 -22.56 -22.79
N ASP A 173 21.39 -23.02 -21.61
CA ASP A 173 19.99 -22.95 -21.19
C ASP A 173 19.58 -21.48 -21.13
N ARG A 174 18.89 -21.05 -22.19
CA ARG A 174 18.27 -19.73 -22.25
C ARG A 174 17.49 -19.56 -20.96
N ASN A 175 17.69 -18.45 -20.26
CA ASN A 175 16.89 -18.07 -19.09
C ASN A 175 15.40 -17.99 -19.50
N GLU A 176 14.71 -19.11 -19.44
CA GLU A 176 13.31 -19.24 -19.80
C GLU A 176 12.48 -18.70 -18.63
N TRP A 177 11.68 -17.67 -18.89
CA TRP A 177 10.84 -17.01 -17.87
C TRP A 177 9.84 -17.96 -17.18
N PHE A 178 9.58 -19.12 -17.78
CA PHE A 178 8.59 -20.09 -17.35
C PHE A 178 9.17 -21.29 -16.61
N CYS A 179 10.51 -21.48 -16.54
CA CYS A 179 11.10 -22.58 -15.80
C CYS A 179 12.44 -22.27 -15.11
N SER A 180 12.74 -23.04 -14.05
CA SER A 180 14.04 -23.02 -13.37
C SER A 180 14.72 -24.38 -13.55
N HIS A 181 15.76 -24.49 -14.39
CA HIS A 181 16.65 -25.65 -14.38
C HIS A 181 17.71 -25.46 -13.29
N CYS A 182 17.72 -26.36 -12.31
CA CYS A 182 18.59 -26.22 -11.13
C CYS A 182 19.84 -27.09 -11.30
N HIS A 183 20.92 -26.47 -11.78
CA HIS A 183 22.21 -27.10 -12.03
C HIS A 183 23.02 -27.34 -10.75
N SER A 184 23.97 -28.27 -10.83
CA SER A 184 24.82 -28.67 -9.70
C SER A 184 25.86 -27.62 -9.27
N ASP A 185 26.18 -26.67 -10.15
CA ASP A 185 27.27 -25.70 -10.03
C ASP A 185 26.80 -24.25 -9.77
N ILE A 186 25.49 -24.05 -9.56
CA ILE A 186 24.93 -22.72 -9.29
C ILE A 186 25.51 -22.15 -8.00
N CYS A 187 26.13 -20.97 -8.11
CA CYS A 187 26.57 -20.15 -6.98
C CYS A 187 25.52 -19.07 -6.70
N GLY A 188 25.03 -19.00 -5.47
CA GLY A 188 24.13 -17.92 -5.02
C GLY A 188 24.85 -16.86 -4.19
N PRO A 189 24.13 -15.80 -3.77
CA PRO A 189 24.68 -14.77 -2.90
C PRO A 189 25.09 -15.33 -1.54
N SER A 190 26.09 -14.70 -0.92
CA SER A 190 26.60 -15.07 0.40
C SER A 190 25.57 -14.86 1.50
N ASP A 191 25.68 -15.61 2.59
CA ASP A 191 24.83 -15.46 3.78
C ASP A 191 24.81 -14.03 4.32
N SER A 192 25.95 -13.32 4.28
CA SER A 192 26.05 -11.93 4.71
C SER A 192 25.23 -11.00 3.84
N GLU A 193 25.29 -11.15 2.52
CA GLU A 193 24.53 -10.32 1.58
C GLU A 193 23.02 -10.54 1.75
N VAL A 194 22.61 -11.80 1.92
CA VAL A 194 21.21 -12.16 2.17
C VAL A 194 20.70 -11.53 3.47
N GLU A 195 21.47 -11.58 4.55
CA GLU A 195 21.08 -10.99 5.83
C GLU A 195 21.06 -9.47 5.80
N GLU A 196 22.03 -8.83 5.14
CA GLU A 196 22.05 -7.38 4.96
C GLU A 196 20.82 -6.90 4.17
N TRP A 197 20.53 -7.56 3.05
CA TRP A 197 19.33 -7.29 2.25
C TRP A 197 18.06 -7.47 3.07
N TYR A 198 17.94 -8.57 3.82
CA TYR A 198 16.76 -8.83 4.64
C TYR A 198 16.54 -7.75 5.72
N LYS A 199 17.60 -7.36 6.43
CA LYS A 199 17.53 -6.30 7.45
C LYS A 199 17.13 -4.95 6.85
N LYS A 200 17.63 -4.65 5.65
CA LYS A 200 17.36 -3.38 4.97
C LYS A 200 15.96 -3.32 4.36
N ILE A 201 15.49 -4.40 3.73
CA ILE A 201 14.28 -4.38 2.89
C ILE A 201 13.10 -5.06 3.57
N CYS A 202 13.29 -6.25 4.14
CA CYS A 202 12.19 -7.07 4.63
C CYS A 202 11.84 -6.81 6.10
N GLN A 203 12.85 -6.63 6.96
CA GLN A 203 12.64 -6.45 8.40
C GLN A 203 11.78 -5.22 8.73
N PRO A 204 11.95 -4.04 8.10
CA PRO A 204 11.08 -2.88 8.38
C PRO A 204 9.61 -3.15 8.05
N MET A 205 9.33 -4.04 7.08
CA MET A 205 7.95 -4.44 6.77
C MET A 205 7.34 -5.36 7.84
N LEU A 206 8.16 -6.05 8.62
CA LEU A 206 7.67 -6.89 9.73
C LEU A 206 7.23 -6.06 10.94
N ASP A 207 7.77 -4.85 11.08
CA ASP A 207 7.39 -3.90 12.12
C ASP A 207 6.04 -3.22 11.81
N LEU A 208 5.58 -3.32 10.56
CA LEU A 208 4.27 -2.84 10.14
C LEU A 208 3.16 -3.85 10.45
N THR A 209 1.92 -3.41 10.31
CA THR A 209 0.71 -4.18 10.57
C THR A 209 0.70 -5.51 9.79
N PRO A 210 0.33 -6.66 10.40
CA PRO A 210 0.39 -7.96 9.74
C PRO A 210 -0.36 -8.06 8.40
N SER A 211 -1.40 -7.23 8.21
CA SER A 211 -2.23 -7.18 7.02
C SER A 211 -1.46 -6.84 5.74
N ILE A 212 -0.33 -6.14 5.80
CA ILE A 212 0.48 -5.84 4.60
C ILE A 212 1.13 -7.09 4.00
N ARG A 213 1.25 -8.16 4.80
CA ARG A 213 1.78 -9.46 4.39
C ARG A 213 0.69 -10.38 3.82
N GLY A 214 -0.58 -9.95 3.89
CA GLY A 214 -1.69 -10.69 3.32
C GLY A 214 -1.63 -10.70 1.79
N LEU A 215 -2.17 -11.74 1.17
CA LEU A 215 -2.27 -11.86 -0.29
C LEU A 215 -3.26 -10.84 -0.89
N GLU A 216 -4.19 -10.35 -0.08
CA GLU A 216 -5.23 -9.41 -0.47
C GLU A 216 -4.86 -7.97 -0.09
N VAL A 217 -5.33 -7.04 -0.90
CA VAL A 217 -5.20 -5.60 -0.71
C VAL A 217 -6.46 -4.92 -1.24
N GLU A 218 -6.83 -3.78 -0.68
CA GLU A 218 -7.98 -3.01 -1.15
C GLU A 218 -7.53 -2.03 -2.25
N VAL A 219 -8.37 -1.83 -3.27
CA VAL A 219 -8.14 -0.90 -4.38
C VAL A 219 -9.37 -0.03 -4.53
N TYR A 220 -9.14 1.26 -4.77
CA TYR A 220 -10.22 2.21 -4.93
C TYR A 220 -10.87 2.12 -6.31
N ASN A 221 -12.18 1.83 -6.34
CA ASN A 221 -12.98 1.86 -7.56
C ASN A 221 -13.62 3.26 -7.73
N VAL A 222 -13.05 4.05 -8.63
CA VAL A 222 -13.50 5.43 -8.93
C VAL A 222 -14.97 5.48 -9.37
N ARG A 223 -15.46 4.48 -10.11
CA ARG A 223 -16.84 4.50 -10.64
C ARG A 223 -17.90 4.25 -9.57
N ARG A 224 -17.56 3.41 -8.58
CA ARG A 224 -18.47 2.96 -7.53
C ARG A 224 -18.24 3.69 -6.21
N HIS A 225 -17.16 4.46 -6.10
CA HIS A 225 -16.74 5.14 -4.88
C HIS A 225 -16.62 4.17 -3.69
N GLU A 226 -16.02 3.00 -3.93
CA GLU A 226 -15.87 1.95 -2.93
C GLU A 226 -14.47 1.32 -2.99
N LEU A 227 -14.10 0.61 -1.92
CA LEU A 227 -12.88 -0.18 -1.85
C LEU A 227 -13.20 -1.63 -2.22
N GLU A 228 -12.56 -2.13 -3.27
CA GLU A 228 -12.70 -3.50 -3.74
C GLU A 228 -11.46 -4.30 -3.33
N LYS A 229 -11.68 -5.56 -2.90
CA LYS A 229 -10.57 -6.46 -2.58
C LYS A 229 -10.00 -7.05 -3.87
N GLY A 230 -8.70 -6.93 -4.03
CA GLY A 230 -7.95 -7.64 -5.07
C GLY A 230 -6.80 -8.44 -4.47
N ARG A 231 -6.31 -9.43 -5.22
CA ARG A 231 -5.06 -10.10 -4.86
C ARG A 231 -3.89 -9.26 -5.35
N ARG A 232 -2.90 -9.03 -4.49
CA ARG A 232 -1.65 -8.33 -4.82
C ARG A 232 -1.01 -8.87 -6.09
N ALA A 233 -1.07 -10.20 -6.24
CA ALA A 233 -0.54 -10.94 -7.37
C ALA A 233 -1.16 -10.61 -8.75
N HIS A 234 -2.23 -9.81 -8.81
CA HIS A 234 -2.91 -9.43 -10.05
C HIS A 234 -2.99 -7.91 -10.25
N LEU A 235 -2.53 -7.11 -9.29
CA LEU A 235 -2.72 -5.66 -9.26
C LEU A 235 -1.52 -4.87 -9.79
N GLY A 236 -0.53 -5.57 -10.36
CA GLY A 236 0.65 -4.99 -10.99
C GLY A 236 1.86 -4.88 -10.05
N SER A 237 3.03 -4.64 -10.64
CA SER A 237 4.31 -4.67 -9.92
C SER A 237 4.36 -3.72 -8.72
N SER A 238 5.01 -4.18 -7.65
CA SER A 238 5.27 -3.39 -6.45
C SER A 238 6.12 -2.14 -6.72
N SER A 239 6.91 -2.11 -7.80
CA SER A 239 7.68 -0.91 -8.16
C SER A 239 6.83 0.22 -8.75
N LYS A 240 5.56 -0.03 -9.07
CA LYS A 240 4.62 0.93 -9.66
C LYS A 240 3.46 1.30 -8.72
N SER A 241 3.52 0.88 -7.46
CA SER A 241 2.45 1.10 -6.49
C SER A 241 2.98 1.46 -5.11
N VAL A 242 2.19 2.23 -4.38
CA VAL A 242 2.35 2.50 -2.94
C VAL A 242 1.09 2.06 -2.20
N GLU A 243 1.17 1.97 -0.89
CA GLU A 243 0.06 1.56 -0.04
C GLU A 243 -0.15 2.51 1.14
N LEU A 244 -1.41 2.90 1.32
CA LEU A 244 -1.89 3.63 2.49
C LEU A 244 -2.53 2.62 3.45
N ILE A 245 -2.03 2.53 4.68
CA ILE A 245 -2.55 1.63 5.71
C ILE A 245 -3.61 2.38 6.51
N PHE A 246 -4.88 2.15 6.21
CA PHE A 246 -6.01 2.80 6.89
C PHE A 246 -6.72 1.82 7.83
N LYS A 247 -6.62 2.04 9.15
CA LYS A 247 -7.20 1.16 10.19
C LYS A 247 -6.82 -0.33 9.97
N ASP A 248 -5.53 -0.58 9.83
CA ASP A 248 -4.95 -1.90 9.54
C ASP A 248 -5.35 -2.52 8.18
N ARG A 249 -6.03 -1.76 7.30
CA ARG A 249 -6.35 -2.19 5.94
C ARG A 249 -5.39 -1.55 4.94
N PRO A 250 -4.58 -2.33 4.22
CA PRO A 250 -3.73 -1.78 3.16
C PRO A 250 -4.58 -1.43 1.93
N VAL A 251 -4.44 -0.20 1.46
CA VAL A 251 -5.07 0.30 0.23
C VAL A 251 -4.00 0.65 -0.78
N LEU A 252 -4.02 -0.02 -1.93
CA LEU A 252 -3.04 0.15 -3.00
C LEU A 252 -3.42 1.33 -3.90
N VAL A 253 -2.41 2.16 -4.20
CA VAL A 253 -2.51 3.31 -5.11
C VAL A 253 -1.35 3.26 -6.11
N GLY A 254 -1.64 3.48 -7.39
CA GLY A 254 -0.62 3.54 -8.43
C GLY A 254 0.28 4.76 -8.27
N ILE A 255 1.58 4.61 -8.55
CA ILE A 255 2.55 5.71 -8.50
C ILE A 255 2.19 6.82 -9.50
N ASP A 256 1.56 6.47 -10.63
CA ASP A 256 1.04 7.43 -11.62
C ASP A 256 0.01 8.40 -11.04
N LYS A 257 -0.69 8.00 -9.98
CA LYS A 257 -1.62 8.86 -9.23
C LYS A 257 -0.88 9.74 -8.23
N ILE A 258 0.16 9.21 -7.59
CA ILE A 258 0.97 9.93 -6.60
C ILE A 258 1.86 10.98 -7.26
N ASP A 259 2.40 10.71 -8.45
CA ASP A 259 3.31 11.60 -9.17
C ASP A 259 2.69 12.96 -9.52
N GLN A 260 1.35 13.05 -9.54
CA GLN A 260 0.62 14.30 -9.76
C GLN A 260 0.65 15.23 -8.53
N PHE A 261 1.05 14.73 -7.36
CA PHE A 261 1.03 15.44 -6.09
C PHE A 261 2.43 15.45 -5.43
N PRO A 262 3.26 16.47 -5.69
CA PRO A 262 4.66 16.51 -5.25
C PRO A 262 4.88 16.43 -3.73
N SER A 263 3.94 16.88 -2.92
CA SER A 263 4.01 16.74 -1.46
C SER A 263 3.79 15.30 -1.02
N VAL A 264 2.82 14.60 -1.63
CA VAL A 264 2.51 13.19 -1.34
C VAL A 264 3.71 12.32 -1.70
N LYS A 265 4.28 12.52 -2.90
CA LYS A 265 5.49 11.83 -3.34
C LYS A 265 6.67 12.02 -2.38
N ARG A 266 6.95 13.28 -1.99
CA ARG A 266 8.03 13.59 -1.03
C ARG A 266 7.85 12.90 0.31
N THR A 267 6.63 12.69 0.78
CA THR A 267 6.37 11.98 2.03
C THR A 267 6.75 10.50 1.93
N PHE A 268 6.41 9.83 0.82
CA PHE A 268 6.86 8.45 0.57
C PHE A 268 8.39 8.35 0.45
N ASP A 269 9.01 9.29 -0.29
CA ASP A 269 10.46 9.33 -0.44
C ASP A 269 11.18 9.53 0.92
N ARG A 270 10.66 10.44 1.75
CA ARG A 270 11.20 10.70 3.10
C ARG A 270 11.04 9.49 4.01
N ALA A 271 9.93 8.77 3.91
CA ALA A 271 9.70 7.55 4.68
C ALA A 271 10.61 6.40 4.21
N GLY A 272 11.16 6.46 2.99
CA GLY A 272 11.97 5.39 2.41
C GLY A 272 11.20 4.08 2.27
N SER A 273 9.86 4.15 2.19
CA SER A 273 8.96 3.00 2.26
C SER A 273 7.82 3.19 1.27
N ARG A 274 7.36 2.09 0.66
CA ARG A 274 6.13 2.06 -0.16
C ARG A 274 4.86 2.15 0.68
N PHE A 275 4.97 2.07 2.00
CA PHE A 275 3.85 2.03 2.94
C PHE A 275 3.82 3.30 3.79
N LEU A 276 2.65 3.92 3.90
CA LEU A 276 2.38 4.98 4.87
C LEU A 276 1.17 4.64 5.72
N VAL A 277 1.30 4.83 7.04
CA VAL A 277 0.20 4.62 7.99
C VAL A 277 -0.66 5.88 8.05
N VAL A 278 -1.96 5.72 7.82
CA VAL A 278 -2.92 6.81 7.96
C VAL A 278 -3.28 6.98 9.45
N PRO A 279 -3.17 8.21 10.00
CA PRO A 279 -3.49 8.51 11.40
C PRO A 279 -4.93 8.12 11.78
N LYS A 280 -5.11 7.67 13.02
CA LYS A 280 -6.39 7.13 13.52
C LYS A 280 -7.49 8.18 13.61
N GLU A 281 -7.09 9.45 13.67
CA GLU A 281 -7.95 10.64 13.69
C GLU A 281 -8.68 10.84 12.36
N VAL A 282 -8.16 10.28 11.27
CA VAL A 282 -8.76 10.39 9.94
C VAL A 282 -10.02 9.53 9.85
N SER A 283 -11.14 10.16 9.54
CA SER A 283 -12.41 9.46 9.31
C SER A 283 -12.40 8.70 7.99
N GLU A 284 -13.20 7.65 7.87
CA GLU A 284 -13.32 6.88 6.62
C GLU A 284 -13.82 7.76 5.46
N GLY A 285 -14.77 8.65 5.71
CA GLY A 285 -15.22 9.61 4.69
C GLY A 285 -14.13 10.60 4.26
N THR A 286 -13.18 10.95 5.13
CA THR A 286 -12.04 11.81 4.74
C THR A 286 -11.01 11.01 3.94
N PHE A 287 -10.78 9.76 4.33
CA PHE A 287 -9.89 8.86 3.61
C PHE A 287 -10.42 8.51 2.20
N MET A 288 -11.72 8.23 2.05
CA MET A 288 -12.32 8.02 0.74
C MET A 288 -12.20 9.24 -0.18
N ARG A 289 -12.33 10.47 0.36
CA ARG A 289 -12.05 11.71 -0.38
C ARG A 289 -10.59 11.84 -0.81
N LEU A 290 -9.64 11.38 0.00
CA LEU A 290 -8.22 11.33 -0.39
C LEU A 290 -8.03 10.41 -1.58
N LEU A 291 -8.62 9.21 -1.53
CA LEU A 291 -8.53 8.27 -2.65
C LEU A 291 -9.15 8.84 -3.91
N GLU A 292 -10.32 9.46 -3.81
CA GLU A 292 -10.95 10.14 -4.94
C GLU A 292 -10.06 11.26 -5.50
N PHE A 293 -9.57 12.15 -4.64
CA PHE A 293 -8.66 13.24 -5.01
C PHE A 293 -7.42 12.75 -5.75
N LEU A 294 -6.78 11.69 -5.25
CA LEU A 294 -5.60 11.10 -5.90
C LEU A 294 -5.92 10.53 -7.29
N HIS A 295 -7.14 10.04 -7.51
CA HIS A 295 -7.52 9.40 -8.77
C HIS A 295 -8.08 10.38 -9.81
N THR A 296 -8.73 11.46 -9.38
CA THR A 296 -9.48 12.37 -10.26
C THR A 296 -8.99 13.82 -10.20
N GLY A 297 -8.11 14.16 -9.25
CA GLY A 297 -7.66 15.53 -9.00
C GLY A 297 -8.66 16.43 -8.25
N SER A 298 -9.84 15.90 -7.90
CA SER A 298 -10.90 16.66 -7.21
C SER A 298 -11.81 15.74 -6.40
N TYR A 299 -12.71 16.29 -5.58
CA TYR A 299 -13.81 15.52 -5.00
C TYR A 299 -15.11 16.34 -4.93
N PRO A 300 -16.26 15.68 -5.08
CA PRO A 300 -17.55 16.34 -5.03
C PRO A 300 -18.00 16.66 -3.59
N PRO A 301 -18.88 17.66 -3.44
CA PRO A 301 -19.25 18.65 -4.45
C PRO A 301 -18.11 19.64 -4.68
N ASP A 302 -17.72 19.88 -5.93
CA ASP A 302 -16.63 20.81 -6.25
C ASP A 302 -17.18 22.25 -6.46
N PRO A 303 -16.84 23.22 -5.59
CA PRO A 303 -17.34 24.58 -5.72
C PRO A 303 -16.83 25.30 -6.98
N HIS A 304 -15.72 24.87 -7.58
CA HIS A 304 -15.16 25.49 -8.77
C HIS A 304 -16.01 25.25 -10.02
N ILE A 305 -16.72 24.11 -10.09
CA ILE A 305 -17.61 23.76 -11.20
C ILE A 305 -18.82 24.71 -11.25
N PHE A 306 -19.41 25.00 -10.08
CA PHE A 306 -20.56 25.90 -9.98
C PHE A 306 -20.17 27.38 -10.14
N ALA A 307 -18.95 27.76 -9.75
CA ALA A 307 -18.41 29.10 -9.96
C ALA A 307 -18.12 29.43 -11.44
N GLY A 308 -18.02 28.42 -12.30
CA GLY A 308 -17.76 28.59 -13.75
C GLY A 308 -18.99 29.02 -14.56
N ALA A 309 -20.21 28.72 -14.12
CA ALA A 309 -21.44 29.05 -14.84
C ALA A 309 -21.93 30.50 -14.61
N ALA A 310 -21.44 31.17 -13.56
CA ALA A 310 -21.76 32.56 -13.25
C ALA A 310 -20.69 33.51 -13.83
N VAL A 311 -20.57 33.54 -15.16
CA VAL A 311 -19.69 34.50 -15.86
C VAL A 311 -20.39 35.84 -15.98
N THR A 312 -20.50 36.59 -14.87
CA THR A 312 -20.58 38.05 -14.91
C THR A 312 -20.15 38.66 -13.58
N ARG A 313 -19.06 39.44 -13.70
CA ARG A 313 -18.63 40.56 -12.86
C ARG A 313 -17.98 40.26 -11.51
N ASP A 314 -16.84 40.93 -11.39
CA ASP A 314 -15.91 41.07 -10.29
C ASP A 314 -14.98 39.89 -10.01
N VAL A 315 -13.69 40.22 -10.09
CA VAL A 315 -12.54 39.42 -9.68
C VAL A 315 -12.92 38.65 -8.42
N ARG A 316 -13.05 37.33 -8.57
CA ARG A 316 -13.46 36.39 -7.50
C ARG A 316 -12.67 36.71 -6.24
N LEU A 317 -13.30 37.41 -5.29
CA LEU A 317 -12.73 37.59 -3.97
C LEU A 317 -12.77 36.21 -3.30
N LYS A 318 -11.69 35.44 -3.46
CA LYS A 318 -11.45 34.21 -2.71
C LYS A 318 -11.53 34.57 -1.23
N ALA A 319 -12.65 34.25 -0.60
CA ALA A 319 -12.94 34.66 0.76
C ALA A 319 -13.77 33.59 1.45
N PRO A 320 -13.69 33.48 2.78
CA PRO A 320 -14.56 32.59 3.52
C PRO A 320 -16.05 32.88 3.28
N PRO A 321 -16.92 31.87 3.39
CA PRO A 321 -18.34 31.99 3.11
C PRO A 321 -19.07 32.85 4.15
N ILE A 322 -20.21 33.40 3.75
CA ILE A 322 -21.10 34.17 4.62
C ILE A 322 -22.19 33.26 5.21
N ILE A 323 -22.45 33.36 6.51
CA ILE A 323 -23.55 32.65 7.18
C ILE A 323 -24.88 33.26 6.72
N LYS A 324 -25.78 32.49 6.11
CA LYS A 324 -27.15 32.92 5.79
C LYS A 324 -28.20 32.12 6.56
N SER A 325 -29.37 32.73 6.79
CA SER A 325 -30.50 32.05 7.41
C SER A 325 -31.05 30.94 6.49
N LYS A 326 -31.45 29.81 7.07
CA LYS A 326 -31.88 28.62 6.34
C LYS A 326 -33.18 28.89 5.58
N ASN A 327 -33.10 29.15 4.27
CA ASN A 327 -34.16 28.76 3.35
C ASN A 327 -33.81 27.36 2.83
N VAL A 328 -34.75 26.45 3.03
CA VAL A 328 -34.63 25.01 2.79
C VAL A 328 -34.25 24.70 1.33
N SER A 329 -33.57 23.55 1.16
CA SER A 329 -33.17 22.90 -0.09
C SER A 329 -31.84 23.39 -0.70
N VAL A 330 -30.71 22.88 -0.20
CA VAL A 330 -29.68 22.17 -1.00
C VAL A 330 -28.78 21.38 -0.04
N GLU A 331 -28.65 20.08 -0.30
CA GLU A 331 -27.66 19.18 0.27
C GLU A 331 -26.26 19.59 -0.20
N ALA A 332 -25.45 20.18 0.69
CA ALA A 332 -23.99 20.12 0.56
C ALA A 332 -23.33 20.53 1.88
N VAL A 333 -22.98 19.54 2.71
CA VAL A 333 -22.05 19.71 3.85
C VAL A 333 -20.64 19.68 3.26
N VAL A 334 -19.98 20.82 3.06
CA VAL A 334 -18.74 20.86 2.26
C VAL A 334 -17.56 21.51 2.96
N VAL A 335 -17.76 22.64 3.63
CA VAL A 335 -16.67 23.35 4.32
C VAL A 335 -16.13 22.50 5.47
N LEU A 336 -16.99 21.81 6.22
CA LEU A 336 -16.54 20.90 7.28
C LEU A 336 -15.73 19.73 6.72
N ALA A 337 -16.12 19.22 5.54
CA ALA A 337 -15.38 18.16 4.86
C ALA A 337 -14.01 18.65 4.38
N ASP A 338 -13.94 19.85 3.80
CA ASP A 338 -12.69 20.47 3.35
C ASP A 338 -11.76 20.75 4.54
N ILE A 339 -12.26 21.23 5.69
CA ILE A 339 -11.44 21.41 6.91
C ILE A 339 -10.83 20.06 7.34
N ARG A 340 -11.63 18.99 7.36
CA ARG A 340 -11.12 17.65 7.71
C ARG A 340 -10.09 17.16 6.69
N PHE A 341 -10.26 17.50 5.42
CA PHE A 341 -9.30 17.19 4.36
C PHE A 341 -8.00 17.97 4.51
N ALA A 342 -8.07 19.25 4.87
CA ALA A 342 -6.90 20.07 5.18
C ALA A 342 -6.13 19.50 6.38
N LYS A 343 -6.83 19.05 7.43
CA LYS A 343 -6.23 18.39 8.59
C LYS A 343 -5.60 17.04 8.24
N LEU A 344 -6.20 16.25 7.35
CA LEU A 344 -5.55 15.06 6.79
C LEU A 344 -4.23 15.45 6.11
N GLY A 345 -4.24 16.53 5.31
CA GLY A 345 -3.04 17.07 4.69
C GLY A 345 -1.93 17.35 5.70
N LEU A 346 -2.27 18.00 6.81
CA LEU A 346 -1.33 18.27 7.91
C LEU A 346 -0.80 17.00 8.57
N TYR A 347 -1.68 16.06 8.94
CA TYR A 347 -1.26 14.84 9.62
C TYR A 347 -0.37 13.94 8.76
N MET A 348 -0.53 13.99 7.44
CA MET A 348 0.23 13.20 6.48
C MET A 348 1.42 13.97 5.86
N GLY A 349 1.53 15.28 6.08
CA GLY A 349 2.46 16.15 5.36
C GLY A 349 2.12 16.33 3.87
N PHE A 350 0.86 16.13 3.48
CA PHE A 350 0.37 16.32 2.10
C PHE A 350 -0.09 17.76 1.88
N GLU A 351 0.86 18.68 1.70
CA GLU A 351 0.59 20.09 1.45
C GLU A 351 -0.30 20.36 0.24
N ASP A 352 -0.27 19.50 -0.79
CA ASP A 352 -1.17 19.62 -1.95
C ASP A 352 -2.64 19.44 -1.52
N CYS A 353 -2.90 18.49 -0.62
CA CYS A 353 -4.25 18.25 -0.08
C CYS A 353 -4.72 19.43 0.78
N LYS A 354 -3.83 19.97 1.63
CA LYS A 354 -4.12 21.15 2.46
C LYS A 354 -4.44 22.38 1.62
N THR A 355 -3.58 22.67 0.64
CA THR A 355 -3.74 23.83 -0.25
C THR A 355 -5.03 23.73 -1.06
N TYR A 356 -5.33 22.55 -1.61
CA TYR A 356 -6.56 22.30 -2.35
C TYR A 356 -7.82 22.52 -1.50
N ALA A 357 -7.84 21.99 -0.27
CA ALA A 357 -8.96 22.21 0.65
C ALA A 357 -9.14 23.69 1.03
N LEU A 358 -8.06 24.40 1.34
CA LEU A 358 -8.12 25.82 1.69
C LEU A 358 -8.65 26.68 0.52
N ASP A 359 -8.27 26.36 -0.71
CA ASP A 359 -8.79 27.04 -1.90
C ASP A 359 -10.31 26.83 -2.07
N ARG A 360 -10.77 25.58 -1.89
CA ARG A 360 -12.20 25.25 -1.92
C ARG A 360 -12.98 25.98 -0.83
N MET A 361 -12.46 26.00 0.40
CA MET A 361 -13.07 26.72 1.53
C MET A 361 -13.30 28.21 1.25
N ASN A 362 -12.46 28.82 0.42
CA ASN A 362 -12.56 30.22 -0.01
C ASN A 362 -13.39 30.44 -1.28
N THR A 363 -13.94 29.37 -1.86
CA THR A 363 -14.77 29.42 -3.07
C THR A 363 -16.26 29.36 -2.75
N TYR A 364 -16.65 28.85 -1.58
CA TYR A 364 -18.04 28.89 -1.15
C TYR A 364 -18.48 30.34 -0.89
N GLY A 365 -19.49 30.81 -1.62
CA GLY A 365 -20.06 32.14 -1.37
C GLY A 365 -20.93 32.21 -0.11
N VAL A 366 -21.55 31.10 0.29
CA VAL A 366 -22.50 31.02 1.42
C VAL A 366 -22.24 29.76 2.23
N LEU A 367 -22.32 29.88 3.56
CA LEU A 367 -22.24 28.77 4.49
C LEU A 367 -23.66 28.33 4.88
N TYR A 368 -24.04 27.14 4.43
CA TYR A 368 -25.31 26.49 4.79
C TYR A 368 -25.17 25.51 5.96
N GLU A 369 -23.93 25.10 6.26
CA GLU A 369 -23.60 24.22 7.38
C GLU A 369 -23.70 24.94 8.72
N ASP A 370 -23.63 24.15 9.80
CA ASP A 370 -23.53 24.66 11.16
C ASP A 370 -22.18 25.37 11.37
N PRO A 371 -22.15 26.71 11.50
CA PRO A 371 -20.91 27.48 11.66
C PRO A 371 -20.17 27.14 12.95
N VAL A 372 -20.89 26.69 13.99
CA VAL A 372 -20.25 26.29 15.25
C VAL A 372 -19.52 24.96 15.09
N ALA A 373 -20.05 24.04 14.28
CA ALA A 373 -19.38 22.77 13.98
C ALA A 373 -18.08 23.00 13.18
N VAL A 374 -18.11 23.92 12.21
CA VAL A 374 -16.94 24.35 11.42
C VAL A 374 -15.84 24.89 12.34
N LEU A 375 -16.16 25.86 13.21
CA LEU A 375 -15.19 26.41 14.15
C LEU A 375 -14.70 25.36 15.14
N LYS A 376 -15.59 24.52 15.71
CA LYS A 376 -15.17 23.43 16.61
C LYS A 376 -14.19 22.48 15.93
N GLU A 377 -14.38 22.14 14.66
CA GLU A 377 -13.47 21.26 13.93
C GLU A 377 -12.10 21.92 13.70
N ILE A 378 -12.04 23.21 13.33
CA ILE A 378 -10.77 23.95 13.18
C ILE A 378 -9.98 23.92 14.49
N TYR A 379 -10.64 24.23 15.61
CA TYR A 379 -10.00 24.34 16.92
C TYR A 379 -9.90 23.03 17.70
N ARG A 380 -10.20 21.88 17.08
CA ARG A 380 -10.08 20.56 17.70
C ARG A 380 -8.65 20.02 17.58
N GLY A 381 -8.11 19.47 18.67
CA GLY A 381 -6.80 18.81 18.68
C GLY A 381 -5.70 19.69 19.29
N CYS A 382 -4.48 19.16 19.38
CA CYS A 382 -3.38 19.80 20.11
C CYS A 382 -2.60 20.82 19.26
N GLU A 383 -2.44 20.58 17.96
CA GLU A 383 -1.76 21.49 17.05
C GLU A 383 -2.76 22.23 16.16
N LEU A 384 -2.77 23.55 16.29
CA LEU A 384 -3.61 24.43 15.49
C LEU A 384 -2.84 24.92 14.28
N ASP A 385 -3.36 24.65 13.11
CA ASP A 385 -2.78 25.09 11.85
C ASP A 385 -2.89 26.61 11.68
N PRO A 386 -1.79 27.32 11.37
CA PRO A 386 -1.81 28.76 11.14
C PRO A 386 -2.78 29.20 10.04
N ASP A 387 -2.85 28.47 8.92
CA ASP A 387 -3.69 28.86 7.78
C ASP A 387 -5.17 28.68 8.10
N LEU A 388 -5.55 27.60 8.78
CA LEU A 388 -6.92 27.43 9.27
C LEU A 388 -7.30 28.48 10.32
N LYS A 389 -6.37 28.95 11.16
CA LYS A 389 -6.62 30.06 12.09
C LYS A 389 -6.83 31.38 11.37
N VAL A 390 -5.98 31.69 10.37
CA VAL A 390 -6.14 32.87 9.52
C VAL A 390 -7.50 32.83 8.83
N TRP A 391 -7.86 31.67 8.26
CA TRP A 391 -9.15 31.46 7.64
C TRP A 391 -10.31 31.68 8.63
N ALA A 392 -10.21 31.15 9.85
CA ALA A 392 -11.23 31.32 10.89
C ALA A 392 -11.42 32.80 11.29
N CYS A 393 -10.34 33.56 11.46
CA CYS A 393 -10.41 35.01 11.71
C CYS A 393 -11.13 35.74 10.57
N MET A 394 -10.71 35.48 9.32
CA MET A 394 -11.36 36.07 8.13
C MET A 394 -12.83 35.67 8.02
N PHE A 395 -13.16 34.43 8.37
CA PHE A 395 -14.55 33.96 8.40
C PHE A 395 -15.39 34.69 9.42
N LEU A 396 -14.86 34.96 10.63
CA LEU A 396 -15.57 35.69 11.68
C LEU A 396 -15.83 37.16 11.30
N THR A 397 -14.86 37.81 10.64
CA THR A 397 -14.95 39.23 10.25
C THR A 397 -15.61 39.44 8.88
N ARG A 398 -15.92 38.36 8.14
CA ARG A 398 -16.53 38.47 6.82
C ARG A 398 -17.88 39.20 6.87
N CYS A 399 -17.93 40.31 6.12
CA CYS A 399 -19.13 41.08 5.84
C CYS A 399 -19.63 40.75 4.43
N PRO A 400 -20.95 40.76 4.16
CA PRO A 400 -21.50 40.75 2.81
C PRO A 400 -21.08 42.00 2.04
N ASP A 401 -20.62 41.85 0.79
CA ASP A 401 -20.20 42.98 -0.03
C ASP A 401 -21.41 43.87 -0.37
N THR A 402 -21.30 45.19 -0.12
CA THR A 402 -22.33 46.20 -0.42
C THR A 402 -22.35 46.64 -1.90
N SER A 403 -21.57 45.99 -2.77
CA SER A 403 -21.44 46.37 -4.18
C SER A 403 -22.54 45.80 -5.08
N SER A 404 -23.77 46.25 -4.84
CA SER A 404 -24.71 46.58 -5.92
C SER A 404 -25.80 47.52 -5.42
N PRO A 405 -25.67 48.84 -5.66
CA PRO A 405 -26.84 49.70 -5.70
C PRO A 405 -27.59 49.37 -6.99
N GLY A 406 -28.33 48.27 -6.98
CA GLY A 406 -29.34 48.00 -8.00
C GLY A 406 -30.40 49.07 -7.87
N ARG A 407 -30.29 50.13 -8.68
CA ARG A 407 -31.36 51.10 -8.92
C ARG A 407 -32.56 50.34 -9.49
N TYR A 408 -33.43 49.84 -8.62
CA TYR A 408 -34.81 49.61 -8.97
C TYR A 408 -35.61 50.82 -8.51
N HIS A 409 -36.23 51.46 -9.49
CA HIS A 409 -37.11 52.59 -9.30
C HIS A 409 -38.24 52.24 -8.33
N GLY A 410 -38.41 53.12 -7.33
CA GLY A 410 -39.70 53.48 -6.76
C GLY A 410 -40.43 52.39 -5.99
N GLU A 411 -40.19 52.31 -4.69
CA GLU A 411 -41.25 52.38 -3.67
C GLU A 411 -40.62 52.60 -2.28
N LEU A 412 -41.19 53.55 -1.55
CA LEU A 412 -40.81 53.93 -0.19
C LEU A 412 -41.08 52.76 0.77
N LEU A 413 -40.04 52.20 1.40
CA LEU A 413 -40.10 51.57 2.73
C LEU A 413 -38.69 51.31 3.30
N ASP A 414 -38.48 51.90 4.48
CA ASP A 414 -37.65 51.49 5.61
C ASP A 414 -36.22 50.92 5.43
N HIS A 415 -35.29 51.55 6.16
CA HIS A 415 -33.98 51.07 6.61
C HIS A 415 -33.28 50.00 5.74
N SER A 416 -32.29 50.42 4.96
CA SER A 416 -31.29 49.51 4.39
C SER A 416 -30.50 48.82 5.52
N THR A 417 -31.02 47.73 6.07
CA THR A 417 -30.31 46.91 7.05
C THR A 417 -29.15 46.25 6.36
N ILE A 418 -27.96 46.83 6.52
CA ILE A 418 -26.71 46.20 6.09
C ILE A 418 -26.62 44.87 6.81
N GLU A 419 -26.51 43.76 6.06
CA GLU A 419 -26.42 42.43 6.66
C GLU A 419 -25.12 42.34 7.50
N PRO A 420 -25.20 41.95 8.80
CA PRO A 420 -24.08 42.05 9.71
C PRO A 420 -22.96 41.04 9.39
N PRO A 421 -21.73 41.24 9.91
CA PRO A 421 -20.66 40.26 9.84
C PRO A 421 -21.02 38.92 10.51
N ASN A 422 -20.34 37.86 10.09
CA ASN A 422 -20.58 36.50 10.61
C ASN A 422 -20.49 36.41 12.15
N LEU A 423 -19.52 37.09 12.78
CA LEU A 423 -19.40 37.08 14.25
C LEU A 423 -20.66 37.66 14.93
N LEU A 424 -21.19 38.77 14.43
CA LEU A 424 -22.42 39.36 14.97
C LEU A 424 -23.64 38.47 14.75
N LYS A 425 -23.69 37.71 13.65
CA LYS A 425 -24.73 36.68 13.43
C LYS A 425 -24.64 35.53 14.44
N LEU A 426 -23.43 35.14 14.82
CA LEU A 426 -23.21 34.11 15.84
C LEU A 426 -23.57 34.62 17.25
N GLU A 427 -23.33 35.90 17.51
CA GLU A 427 -23.62 36.54 18.78
C GLU A 427 -25.05 37.10 18.86
N SER A 428 -25.84 37.16 17.80
CA SER A 428 -27.20 37.72 17.87
C SER A 428 -28.09 36.92 18.84
N GLN A 429 -28.91 37.62 19.64
CA GLN A 429 -29.89 36.99 20.54
C GLN A 429 -30.91 36.14 19.77
N GLN A 430 -31.18 36.48 18.51
CA GLN A 430 -32.11 35.77 17.63
C GLN A 430 -31.43 34.58 16.93
N SER A 431 -30.12 34.38 17.11
CA SER A 431 -29.36 33.32 16.48
C SER A 431 -29.57 31.98 17.17
N THR A 432 -29.97 30.97 16.40
CA THR A 432 -30.08 29.58 16.88
C THR A 432 -28.73 28.97 17.26
N TYR A 433 -27.62 29.62 16.90
CA TYR A 433 -26.25 29.15 17.18
C TYR A 433 -25.66 29.73 18.47
N ARG A 434 -26.25 30.80 19.03
CA ARG A 434 -25.66 31.63 20.09
C ARG A 434 -25.16 30.82 21.28
N SER A 435 -26.03 30.03 21.90
CA SER A 435 -25.66 29.23 23.09
C SER A 435 -24.52 28.25 22.80
N ARG A 436 -24.56 27.56 21.65
CA ARG A 436 -23.53 26.60 21.25
C ARG A 436 -22.21 27.27 20.90
N PHE A 437 -22.26 28.49 20.36
CA PHE A 437 -21.08 29.29 20.04
C PHE A 437 -20.37 29.76 21.32
N PHE A 438 -21.09 30.30 22.31
CA PHE A 438 -20.49 30.69 23.60
C PHE A 438 -19.89 29.49 24.33
N ASN A 439 -20.58 28.34 24.34
CA ASN A 439 -20.00 27.11 24.87
C ASN A 439 -18.71 26.70 24.13
N ALA A 440 -18.63 26.88 22.80
CA ALA A 440 -17.42 26.58 22.03
C ALA A 440 -16.25 27.50 22.42
N ILE A 441 -16.53 28.79 22.68
CA ILE A 441 -15.53 29.76 23.16
C ILE A 441 -15.01 29.36 24.54
N GLU A 442 -15.90 29.04 25.48
CA GLU A 442 -15.54 28.66 26.84
C GLU A 442 -14.62 27.42 26.89
N VAL A 443 -14.82 26.47 25.97
CA VAL A 443 -14.06 25.22 25.91
C VAL A 443 -12.72 25.39 25.17
N SER A 444 -12.54 26.44 24.36
CA SER A 444 -11.34 26.64 23.54
C SER A 444 -10.76 28.05 23.69
N ARG A 445 -9.70 28.17 24.53
CA ARG A 445 -8.93 29.42 24.69
C ARG A 445 -8.39 29.98 23.37
N ALA A 446 -8.05 29.11 22.42
CA ALA A 446 -7.57 29.54 21.12
C ALA A 446 -8.67 30.19 20.28
N LEU A 447 -9.87 29.61 20.28
CA LEU A 447 -11.04 30.21 19.65
C LEU A 447 -11.43 31.51 20.34
N GLU A 448 -11.42 31.56 21.67
CA GLU A 448 -11.67 32.77 22.45
C GLU A 448 -10.76 33.93 22.04
N ASN A 449 -9.45 33.66 21.94
CA ASN A 449 -8.46 34.66 21.53
C ASN A 449 -8.74 35.21 20.13
N ASP A 450 -9.04 34.34 19.16
CA ASP A 450 -9.29 34.76 17.79
C ASP A 450 -10.66 35.46 17.63
N VAL A 451 -11.67 35.07 18.42
CA VAL A 451 -12.94 35.82 18.53
C VAL A 451 -12.70 37.21 19.11
N ASN A 452 -11.89 37.35 20.15
CA ASN A 452 -11.57 38.66 20.73
C ASN A 452 -10.83 39.57 19.74
N LYS A 453 -9.93 39.02 18.92
CA LYS A 453 -9.30 39.77 17.81
C LYS A 453 -10.34 40.20 16.78
N ALA A 454 -11.21 39.30 16.34
CA ALA A 454 -12.28 39.61 15.40
C ALA A 454 -13.23 40.70 15.95
N ARG A 455 -13.56 40.68 17.26
CA ARG A 455 -14.32 41.77 17.91
C ARG A 455 -13.59 43.11 17.85
N ALA A 456 -12.28 43.13 18.13
CA ALA A 456 -11.48 44.36 18.08
C ALA A 456 -11.41 44.95 16.66
N GLU A 457 -11.27 44.10 15.65
CA GLU A 457 -11.30 44.49 14.25
C GLU A 457 -12.67 45.07 13.86
N LEU A 458 -13.76 44.38 14.22
CA LEU A 458 -15.11 44.84 13.92
C LEU A 458 -15.50 46.12 14.67
N ARG A 459 -15.03 46.34 15.90
CA ARG A 459 -15.14 47.63 16.62
C ARG A 459 -14.47 48.75 15.86
N THR A 460 -13.26 48.50 15.35
CA THR A 460 -12.51 49.47 14.55
C THR A 460 -13.25 49.79 13.24
N ALA A 461 -13.94 48.80 12.66
CA ALA A 461 -14.78 48.95 11.47
C ALA A 461 -16.19 49.53 11.75
N GLY A 462 -16.53 49.88 13.00
CA GLY A 462 -17.79 50.53 13.36
C GLY A 462 -19.02 49.62 13.48
N TRP A 463 -18.81 48.31 13.65
CA TRP A 463 -19.89 47.33 13.79
C TRP A 463 -20.38 47.11 15.23
N TYR A 464 -19.62 47.57 16.23
CA TYR A 464 -19.88 47.38 17.67
C TYR A 464 -19.95 48.69 18.42
#